data_AF-A0A520CG69-F1
#
_entry.id   AF-A0A520CG69-F1
#
_cell.length_a   1.000
_cell.length_b   1.000
_cell.length_c   1.000
_cell.angle_alpha   90.00
_cell.angle_beta   90.00
_cell.angle_gamma   90.00
#
_symmetry.space_group_name_H-M   'P 1'
#
loop_
_entity.id
_entity.type
_entity.pdbx_description
1 polymer ?
#
loop_
_entity_poly.entity_id
_entity_poly.type
_entity_poly.pdbx_seq_one_letter_code
_entity_poly.pdbx_strand_id
1 'polypeptide(L)' 'YRALGFPSEMFTVLFALGRLPGWIAQWKEMHENKEPIGRPRQIYVGETDRAFVDIKNRK' A
#
# COMPACT_ATOMS: atom_id res chain seq x y z
N TYR A 1 19.52 2.95 -17.84
CA TYR A 1 20.49 2.85 -16.72
C TYR A 1 21.69 1.95 -17.01
N ARG A 2 21.54 0.75 -17.62
CA ARG A 2 22.71 -0.10 -17.98
C ARG A 2 23.72 0.59 -18.91
N ALA A 3 23.26 1.29 -19.95
CA ALA A 3 24.12 2.07 -20.84
C ALA A 3 24.77 3.31 -20.17
N LEU A 4 24.27 3.71 -18.99
CA LEU A 4 24.81 4.82 -18.19
C LEU A 4 25.78 4.32 -17.10
N GLY A 5 26.12 3.02 -17.09
CA GLY A 5 27.09 2.43 -16.15
C GLY A 5 26.52 2.04 -14.78
N PHE A 6 25.20 2.15 -14.56
CA PHE A 6 24.61 1.76 -13.27
C PHE A 6 24.39 0.24 -13.17
N PRO A 7 24.68 -0.38 -12.01
CA PRO A 7 24.30 -1.76 -11.71
C PRO A 7 22.80 -1.99 -11.93
N SER A 8 22.40 -3.14 -12.47
CA SER A 8 20.98 -3.39 -12.80
C SER A 8 20.05 -3.41 -11.59
N GLU A 9 20.57 -3.69 -10.41
CA GLU A 9 19.83 -3.66 -9.14
C GLU A 9 19.42 -2.24 -8.72
N MET A 10 20.10 -1.20 -9.24
CA MET A 10 19.82 0.20 -8.90
C MET A 10 18.67 0.82 -9.70
N PHE A 11 18.04 0.05 -10.62
CA PHE A 11 16.94 0.55 -11.45
C PHE A 11 15.80 1.15 -10.61
N THR A 12 15.37 0.44 -9.56
CA THR A 12 14.25 0.85 -8.70
C THR A 12 14.54 2.14 -7.95
N VAL A 13 15.80 2.34 -7.50
CA VAL A 13 16.21 3.55 -6.77
C VAL A 13 16.20 4.76 -7.71
N LEU A 14 16.75 4.62 -8.92
CA LEU A 14 16.80 5.70 -9.89
C LEU A 14 15.40 6.06 -10.42
N PHE A 15 14.52 5.07 -10.55
CA PHE A 15 13.11 5.30 -10.85
C PHE A 15 12.40 6.07 -9.72
N ALA A 16 12.61 5.67 -8.46
CA ALA A 16 12.03 6.36 -7.30
C ALA A 16 12.46 7.84 -7.27
N LEU A 17 13.74 8.13 -7.53
CA LEU A 17 14.25 9.51 -7.60
C LEU A 17 13.52 10.35 -8.65
N GLY A 18 13.25 9.78 -9.83
CA GLY A 18 12.46 10.46 -10.87
C GLY A 18 10.98 10.63 -10.51
N ARG A 19 10.40 9.71 -9.73
CA ARG A 19 8.97 9.74 -9.38
C ARG A 19 8.67 10.61 -8.15
N LEU A 20 9.65 10.87 -7.30
CA LEU A 20 9.56 11.70 -6.08
C LEU A 20 8.82 13.03 -6.32
N PRO A 21 9.19 13.88 -7.30
CA PRO A 21 8.49 15.16 -7.52
C PRO A 21 7.02 14.97 -7.84
N GLY A 22 6.67 13.93 -8.61
CA GLY A 22 5.28 13.64 -8.95
C GLY A 22 4.47 13.12 -7.75
N TRP A 23 5.09 12.38 -6.82
CA TRP A 23 4.40 11.98 -5.58
C TRP A 23 4.14 13.18 -4.68
N ILE A 24 5.10 14.11 -4.58
CA ILE A 24 4.94 15.35 -3.82
C ILE A 24 3.85 16.22 -4.42
N ALA A 25 3.81 16.36 -5.76
CA ALA A 25 2.78 17.11 -6.45
C ALA A 25 1.38 16.53 -6.19
N GLN A 26 1.20 15.20 -6.36
CA GLN A 26 -0.07 14.53 -6.09
C GLN A 26 -0.51 14.70 -4.62
N TRP A 27 0.41 14.54 -3.66
CA TRP A 27 0.10 14.75 -2.25
C TRP A 27 -0.34 16.19 -1.96
N LYS A 28 0.37 17.17 -2.55
CA LYS A 28 0.03 18.59 -2.40
C LYS A 28 -1.36 18.90 -2.96
N GLU A 29 -1.68 18.40 -4.16
CA GLU A 29 -3.00 18.57 -4.78
C GLU A 29 -4.13 18.01 -3.90
N MET A 30 -3.95 16.78 -3.37
CA MET A 30 -4.93 16.17 -2.45
C MET A 30 -5.13 17.01 -1.18
N HIS A 31 -4.06 17.62 -0.66
CA HIS A 31 -4.12 18.46 0.54
C HIS A 31 -4.80 19.81 0.29
N GLU A 32 -4.48 20.47 -0.84
CA GLU A 32 -5.09 21.73 -1.26
C GLU A 32 -6.58 21.56 -1.57
N ASN A 33 -6.96 20.46 -2.22
CA ASN A 33 -8.35 20.12 -2.54
C ASN A 33 -9.15 19.58 -1.35
N LYS A 34 -8.52 19.42 -0.17
CA LYS A 34 -9.12 18.84 1.05
C LYS A 34 -9.82 17.50 0.79
N GLU A 35 -9.19 16.64 0.00
CA GLU A 35 -9.77 15.35 -0.35
C GLU A 35 -10.02 14.50 0.91
N PRO A 36 -11.13 13.75 0.97
CA PRO A 36 -11.42 12.89 2.10
C PRO A 36 -10.39 11.78 2.21
N ILE A 37 -10.14 11.33 3.45
CA ILE A 37 -9.23 10.21 3.72
C ILE A 37 -9.69 8.95 2.98
N GLY A 38 -8.75 8.33 2.25
CA GLY A 38 -8.96 7.03 1.61
C GLY A 38 -9.10 5.91 2.65
N ARG A 39 -10.32 5.72 3.16
CA ARG A 39 -10.67 4.66 4.13
C ARG A 39 -11.66 3.67 3.50
N PRO A 40 -11.19 2.75 2.65
CA PRO A 40 -12.06 1.70 2.12
C PRO A 40 -12.53 0.78 3.25
N ARG A 41 -13.75 0.26 3.12
CA ARG A 41 -14.28 -0.77 4.03
C ARG A 41 -14.20 -2.13 3.34
N GLN A 42 -13.77 -3.13 4.10
CA GLN A 42 -13.86 -4.51 3.67
C GLN A 42 -15.22 -5.09 4.07
N ILE A 43 -15.86 -5.82 3.16
CA ILE A 43 -17.12 -6.52 3.42
C ILE A 43 -16.78 -7.86 4.07
N TYR A 44 -17.32 -8.10 5.27
CA TYR A 44 -17.18 -9.38 5.96
C TYR A 44 -18.14 -10.40 5.38
N VAL A 45 -17.62 -11.56 4.95
CA VAL A 45 -18.38 -12.69 4.37
C VAL A 45 -18.18 -14.00 5.14
N GLY A 46 -17.61 -13.93 6.35
CA GLY A 46 -17.35 -15.10 7.19
C GLY A 46 -18.52 -15.45 8.13
N GLU A 47 -18.31 -16.49 8.94
CA GLU A 47 -19.24 -16.87 10.01
C GLU A 47 -19.20 -15.85 11.16
N THR A 48 -20.34 -15.25 11.50
CA THR A 48 -20.44 -14.16 12.48
C THR A 48 -20.00 -14.56 13.89
N ASP A 49 -20.85 -15.31 14.59
CA ASP A 49 -20.62 -15.73 15.96
C ASP A 49 -20.21 -17.20 15.96
N ARG A 50 -18.98 -17.45 16.38
CA ARG A 50 -18.49 -18.80 16.65
C ARG A 50 -18.19 -18.92 18.13
N ALA A 51 -18.90 -19.82 18.80
CA ALA A 51 -18.58 -20.16 20.18
C ALA A 51 -17.15 -20.71 20.23
N PHE A 52 -16.33 -20.18 21.15
CA PHE A 52 -14.99 -20.69 21.34
C PHE A 52 -15.06 -22.12 21.90
N VAL A 53 -14.45 -23.07 21.19
CA VAL A 53 -14.30 -24.45 21.65
C VAL A 53 -12.86 -24.65 22.11
N ASP A 54 -12.69 -25.15 23.35
CA ASP A 54 -11.38 -25.53 23.89
C ASP A 54 -10.69 -26.51 22.95
N ILE A 55 -9.37 -26.40 22.82
CA ILE A 55 -8.59 -27.17 21.86
C ILE A 55 -8.79 -28.69 22.02
N LYS A 56 -9.02 -29.18 23.24
CA LYS A 56 -9.27 -30.60 23.52
C LYS A 56 -10.62 -31.11 23.03
N ASN A 57 -11.58 -30.19 22.80
CA ASN A 57 -12.96 -30.49 22.43
C ASN A 57 -13.27 -30.15 20.96
N ARG A 58 -12.26 -29.75 20.18
CA ARG A 58 -12.37 -29.61 18.73
C ARG A 58 -12.31 -31.01 18.11
N LYS A 59 -13.26 -31.33 17.23
CA LYS A 59 -13.20 -32.56 16.42
C LYS A 59 -12.04 -32.55 15.45
#